data_AF-D3HLF4-F1
#
_entry.id   AF-D3HLF4-F1
#
_cell.length_a   1.000
_cell.length_b   1.000
_cell.length_c   1.000
_cell.angle_alpha   90.00
_cell.angle_beta   90.00
_cell.angle_gamma   90.00
#
_symmetry.space_group_name_H-M   'P 1'
#
loop_
_entity.id
_entity.type
_entity.pdbx_description
1 polymer ?
#
loop_
_entity_poly.entity_id
_entity_poly.type
_entity_poly.pdbx_seq_one_letter_code
_entity_poly.pdbx_strand_id
1 'polypeptide(L)'
;MQDKQDKQQGYKFENPKLFFTLPFSIITSALTGVKPPQDFDCPHRKALHEHCSKVQGFDSFTVPPVNVELHHEKTPLTKESFQALKDDMEHTASWKPTFSDKERVQFYREQSEHQTKISKSFFEAGEHEGAFMHARLSDFFSCKAKTVDFGIRLGQQIDQEMSGKTPPIITSSW
;
A
#
# COMPACT_ATOMS: atom_id res chain seq x y z
N MET A 1 1.37 2.95 33.12
CA MET A 1 2.30 2.26 32.20
C MET A 1 1.68 0.96 31.70
N GLN A 2 0.54 1.05 30.99
CA GLN A 2 -0.29 -0.13 30.70
C GLN A 2 -0.86 -0.13 29.26
N ASP A 3 -0.18 0.56 28.34
CA ASP A 3 -0.56 0.67 26.91
C ASP A 3 0.49 0.07 25.96
N LYS A 4 1.51 -0.63 26.49
CA LYS A 4 2.61 -1.19 25.68
C LYS A 4 2.53 -2.71 25.48
N GLN A 5 1.58 -3.40 26.11
CA GLN A 5 1.51 -4.88 26.04
C GLN A 5 0.61 -5.43 24.92
N ASP A 6 -0.30 -4.65 24.33
CA ASP A 6 -1.19 -5.14 23.27
C ASP A 6 -0.59 -5.05 21.84
N LYS A 7 0.64 -4.55 21.70
CA LYS A 7 1.29 -4.34 20.37
C LYS A 7 2.03 -5.56 19.80
N GLN A 8 1.91 -6.74 20.40
CA GLN A 8 2.66 -7.94 20.00
C GLN A 8 1.82 -9.21 19.87
N GLN A 9 0.54 -9.12 19.48
CA GLN A 9 -0.02 -10.20 18.65
C GLN A 9 0.60 -10.07 17.26
N GLY A 10 1.85 -10.51 17.14
CA GLY A 10 2.63 -10.43 15.92
C GLY A 10 1.97 -11.25 14.81
N TYR A 11 2.10 -10.77 13.57
CA TYR A 11 1.72 -11.52 12.37
C TYR A 11 2.29 -12.94 12.46
N LYS A 12 1.42 -13.92 12.69
CA LYS A 12 1.79 -15.32 12.65
C LYS A 12 1.59 -15.76 11.20
N PHE A 13 2.68 -15.77 10.45
CA PHE A 13 2.68 -16.22 9.07
C PHE A 13 2.17 -17.67 8.98
N GLU A 14 1.12 -17.88 8.21
CA GLU A 14 0.52 -19.19 7.91
C GLU A 14 1.27 -19.88 6.77
N ASN A 15 1.77 -19.12 5.81
CA ASN A 15 2.51 -19.59 4.65
C ASN A 15 3.67 -18.62 4.31
N PRO A 16 4.81 -18.70 5.01
CA PRO A 16 5.96 -17.82 4.76
C PRO A 16 6.56 -17.97 3.35
N LYS A 17 6.22 -19.05 2.62
CA LYS A 17 6.63 -19.24 1.22
C LYS A 17 6.04 -18.16 0.32
N LEU A 18 4.83 -17.65 0.62
CA LEU A 18 4.17 -16.58 -0.13
C LEU A 18 5.01 -15.30 -0.19
N PHE A 19 5.77 -15.01 0.86
CA PHE A 19 6.64 -13.85 0.90
C PHE A 19 7.68 -13.85 -0.25
N PHE A 20 8.13 -15.04 -0.66
CA PHE A 20 9.05 -15.20 -1.76
C PHE A 20 8.34 -15.52 -3.08
N THR A 21 7.27 -16.32 -3.08
CA THR A 21 6.62 -16.71 -4.35
C THR A 21 5.87 -15.57 -5.01
N LEU A 22 5.32 -14.62 -4.25
CA LEU A 22 4.54 -13.52 -4.84
C LEU A 22 5.40 -12.56 -5.69
N PRO A 23 6.59 -12.09 -5.25
CA PRO A 23 7.49 -11.36 -6.14
C PRO A 23 7.96 -12.19 -7.35
N PHE A 24 8.22 -13.48 -7.14
CA PHE A 24 8.69 -14.37 -8.20
C PHE A 24 7.60 -14.66 -9.25
N SER A 25 6.31 -14.70 -8.87
CA SER A 25 5.22 -14.92 -9.81
C SER A 25 5.09 -13.78 -10.82
N ILE A 26 5.39 -12.54 -10.40
CA ILE A 26 5.45 -11.37 -11.29
C ILE A 26 6.55 -11.56 -12.34
N ILE A 27 7.76 -11.90 -11.91
CA ILE A 27 8.91 -12.09 -12.80
C ILE A 27 8.66 -13.26 -13.76
N THR A 28 8.15 -14.38 -13.23
CA THR A 28 7.87 -15.58 -14.03
C THR A 28 6.80 -15.28 -15.08
N SER A 29 5.72 -14.59 -14.70
CA SER A 29 4.67 -14.17 -15.63
C SER A 29 5.19 -13.28 -16.76
N ALA A 30 6.07 -12.32 -16.45
CA ALA A 30 6.67 -11.47 -17.47
C ALA A 30 7.51 -12.26 -18.49
N LEU A 31 8.13 -13.38 -18.08
CA LEU A 31 8.96 -14.21 -18.95
C LEU A 31 8.18 -15.29 -19.70
N THR A 32 7.18 -15.90 -19.07
CA THR A 32 6.51 -17.11 -19.59
C THR A 32 5.07 -16.88 -20.03
N GLY A 33 4.48 -15.71 -19.75
CA GLY A 33 3.08 -15.40 -20.06
C GLY A 33 2.10 -16.31 -19.32
N VAL A 34 2.06 -16.21 -17.98
CA VAL A 34 1.17 -17.04 -17.14
C VAL A 34 -0.27 -16.87 -17.60
N LYS A 35 -0.89 -17.97 -18.02
CA LYS A 35 -2.31 -17.98 -18.38
C LYS A 35 -3.15 -17.97 -17.11
N PRO A 36 -4.22 -17.16 -17.06
CA PRO A 36 -5.15 -17.24 -15.95
C PRO A 36 -5.79 -18.63 -15.87
N PRO A 37 -6.14 -19.09 -14.66
CA PRO A 37 -6.90 -20.32 -14.49
C PRO A 37 -8.23 -20.21 -15.24
N GLN A 38 -8.74 -21.34 -15.74
CA GLN A 38 -10.02 -21.36 -16.45
C GLN A 38 -11.17 -20.94 -15.54
N ASP A 39 -11.09 -21.32 -14.25
CA ASP A 39 -12.07 -20.99 -13.23
C ASP A 39 -11.38 -20.52 -11.95
N PHE A 40 -11.96 -19.52 -11.31
CA PHE A 40 -11.60 -19.07 -9.96
C PHE A 40 -12.69 -19.53 -8.99
N ASP A 41 -12.33 -20.35 -8.01
CA ASP A 41 -13.26 -20.81 -6.97
C ASP A 41 -13.78 -19.67 -6.08
N CYS A 42 -12.99 -18.59 -5.95
CA CYS A 42 -13.38 -17.39 -5.20
C CYS A 42 -13.89 -16.30 -6.15
N PRO A 43 -15.17 -15.86 -6.04
CA PRO A 43 -15.73 -14.86 -6.94
C PRO A 43 -15.02 -13.50 -6.84
N HIS A 44 -14.52 -13.13 -5.66
CA HIS A 44 -13.75 -11.89 -5.49
C HIS A 44 -12.37 -11.97 -6.13
N ARG A 45 -11.70 -13.14 -6.10
CA ARG A 45 -10.44 -13.35 -6.83
C ARG A 45 -10.66 -13.22 -8.33
N LYS A 46 -11.75 -13.78 -8.86
CA LYS A 46 -12.16 -13.59 -10.27
C LYS A 46 -12.36 -12.12 -10.61
N ALA A 47 -13.15 -11.41 -9.80
CA ALA A 47 -13.44 -9.99 -10.00
C ALA A 47 -12.18 -9.12 -9.95
N LEU A 48 -11.27 -9.39 -9.00
CA LEU A 48 -9.96 -8.73 -8.93
C LEU A 48 -9.13 -8.99 -10.19
N HIS A 49 -9.07 -10.25 -10.65
CA HIS A 49 -8.35 -10.60 -11.86
C HIS A 49 -8.90 -9.87 -13.09
N GLU A 50 -10.22 -9.83 -13.26
CA GLU A 50 -10.87 -9.14 -14.37
C GLU A 50 -10.70 -7.61 -14.30
N HIS A 51 -10.73 -7.03 -13.11
CA HIS A 51 -10.51 -5.60 -12.91
C HIS A 51 -9.07 -5.23 -13.29
N CYS A 52 -8.08 -5.93 -12.73
CA CYS A 52 -6.66 -5.65 -12.96
C CYS A 52 -6.21 -5.96 -14.40
N SER A 53 -6.83 -6.94 -15.05
CA SER A 53 -6.53 -7.26 -16.47
C SER A 53 -7.06 -6.21 -17.45
N LYS A 54 -8.00 -5.35 -17.04
CA LYS A 54 -8.60 -4.31 -17.89
C LYS A 54 -7.98 -2.93 -17.70
N VAL A 55 -7.27 -2.70 -16.59
CA VAL A 55 -6.59 -1.43 -16.32
C VAL A 55 -5.20 -1.41 -16.96
N GLN A 56 -4.67 -0.21 -17.20
CA GLN A 56 -3.30 -0.03 -17.69
C GLN A 56 -2.41 0.43 -16.54
N GLY A 57 -1.18 -0.07 -16.48
CA GLY A 57 -0.18 0.39 -15.52
C GLY A 57 0.39 -0.73 -14.68
N PHE A 58 1.04 -0.37 -13.57
CA PHE A 58 1.76 -1.31 -12.72
C PHE A 58 0.88 -2.46 -12.21
N ASP A 59 -0.38 -2.16 -11.86
CA ASP A 59 -1.29 -3.15 -11.28
C ASP A 59 -1.67 -4.25 -12.27
N SER A 60 -1.73 -3.95 -13.58
CA SER A 60 -2.08 -4.96 -14.59
C SER A 60 -0.96 -5.96 -14.86
N PHE A 61 0.28 -5.62 -14.51
CA PHE A 61 1.43 -6.53 -14.63
C PHE A 61 1.73 -7.31 -13.34
N THR A 62 1.30 -6.79 -12.18
CA THR A 62 1.70 -7.32 -10.88
C THR A 62 0.57 -8.04 -10.15
N VAL A 63 -0.64 -7.49 -10.18
CA VAL A 63 -1.77 -8.07 -9.45
C VAL A 63 -2.25 -9.38 -10.09
N PRO A 64 -2.45 -9.50 -11.41
CA PRO A 64 -2.89 -10.76 -12.02
C PRO A 64 -2.02 -11.99 -11.68
N PRO A 65 -0.68 -11.99 -11.81
CA PRO A 65 0.12 -13.17 -11.48
C PRO A 65 0.12 -13.48 -9.98
N VAL A 66 0.16 -12.47 -9.12
CA VAL A 66 0.01 -12.65 -7.67
C VAL A 66 -1.34 -13.27 -7.34
N ASN A 67 -2.41 -12.80 -7.98
CA ASN A 67 -3.76 -13.26 -7.73
C ASN A 67 -4.01 -14.69 -8.22
N VAL A 68 -3.34 -15.11 -9.30
CA VAL A 68 -3.34 -16.52 -9.76
C VAL A 68 -2.62 -17.42 -8.76
N GLU A 69 -1.46 -17.01 -8.25
CA GLU A 69 -0.72 -17.80 -7.24
C GLU A 69 -1.53 -17.94 -5.94
N LEU A 70 -2.13 -16.84 -5.45
CA LEU A 70 -2.99 -16.86 -4.27
C LEU A 70 -4.26 -17.69 -4.48
N HIS A 71 -4.76 -17.77 -5.71
CA HIS A 71 -5.85 -18.68 -6.03
C HIS A 71 -5.43 -20.16 -5.90
N HIS A 72 -4.26 -20.54 -6.42
CA HIS A 72 -3.74 -21.91 -6.29
C HIS A 72 -3.47 -22.29 -4.83
N GLU A 73 -2.98 -21.34 -4.03
CA GLU A 73 -2.74 -21.50 -2.59
C GLU A 73 -4.04 -21.37 -1.76
N LYS A 74 -5.20 -21.23 -2.41
CA LYS A 74 -6.55 -21.14 -1.81
C LYS A 74 -6.69 -20.02 -0.77
N THR A 75 -5.96 -18.92 -0.96
CA THR A 75 -5.96 -17.79 -0.02
C THR A 75 -7.27 -16.97 -0.14
N PRO A 76 -8.00 -16.77 0.96
CA PRO A 76 -9.38 -16.25 0.94
C PRO A 76 -9.50 -14.73 0.73
N LEU A 77 -9.99 -14.30 -0.45
CA LEU A 77 -10.32 -12.88 -0.66
C LEU A 77 -11.77 -12.57 -0.27
N THR A 78 -11.94 -11.83 0.82
CA THR A 78 -13.25 -11.32 1.26
C THR A 78 -13.72 -10.15 0.39
N LYS A 79 -15.02 -9.84 0.46
CA LYS A 79 -15.60 -8.69 -0.26
C LYS A 79 -14.99 -7.37 0.19
N GLU A 80 -14.77 -7.24 1.49
CA GLU A 80 -14.19 -6.07 2.15
C GLU A 80 -12.75 -5.88 1.71
N SER A 81 -11.98 -6.97 1.68
CA SER A 81 -10.60 -6.99 1.19
C SER A 81 -10.51 -6.62 -0.29
N PHE A 82 -11.43 -7.14 -1.11
CA PHE A 82 -11.52 -6.76 -2.52
C PHE A 82 -11.85 -5.27 -2.71
N GLN A 83 -12.80 -4.73 -1.94
CA GLN A 83 -13.15 -3.32 -2.03
C GLN A 83 -11.97 -2.42 -1.59
N ALA A 84 -11.26 -2.78 -0.52
CA ALA A 84 -10.10 -2.03 -0.05
C ALA A 84 -8.97 -1.99 -1.11
N LEU A 85 -8.72 -3.11 -1.80
CA LEU A 85 -7.77 -3.15 -2.92
C LEU A 85 -8.23 -2.24 -4.07
N LYS A 86 -9.53 -2.24 -4.37
CA LYS A 86 -10.08 -1.40 -5.44
C LYS A 86 -9.92 0.10 -5.12
N ASP A 87 -10.23 0.51 -3.91
CA ASP A 87 -10.09 1.91 -3.48
C ASP A 87 -8.61 2.36 -3.52
N ASP A 88 -7.67 1.47 -3.18
CA ASP A 88 -6.22 1.73 -3.30
C ASP A 88 -5.75 1.86 -4.75
N MET A 89 -6.22 0.99 -5.65
CA MET A 89 -5.91 1.09 -7.09
C MET A 89 -6.49 2.35 -7.72
N GLU A 90 -7.73 2.71 -7.39
CA GLU A 90 -8.36 3.96 -7.86
C GLU A 90 -7.60 5.20 -7.37
N HIS A 91 -7.18 5.21 -6.11
CA HIS A 91 -6.33 6.26 -5.56
C HIS A 91 -4.98 6.33 -6.28
N THR A 92 -4.32 5.19 -6.48
CA THR A 92 -3.03 5.09 -7.19
C THR A 92 -3.13 5.64 -8.61
N ALA A 93 -4.20 5.31 -9.33
CA ALA A 93 -4.46 5.80 -10.68
C ALA A 93 -4.72 7.32 -10.74
N SER A 94 -5.10 7.95 -9.63
CA SER A 94 -5.31 9.40 -9.54
C SER A 94 -4.01 10.20 -9.48
N TRP A 95 -2.86 9.55 -9.29
CA TRP A 95 -1.54 10.20 -9.22
C TRP A 95 -1.25 11.03 -10.46
N LYS A 96 -0.73 12.25 -10.26
CA LYS A 96 -0.27 13.12 -11.35
C LYS A 96 1.15 13.59 -11.08
N PRO A 97 2.06 13.51 -12.08
CA PRO A 97 3.41 14.06 -11.97
C PRO A 97 3.42 15.57 -11.61
N THR A 98 2.36 16.27 -11.99
CA THR A 98 2.17 17.72 -11.82
C THR A 98 1.64 18.12 -10.44
N PHE A 99 1.44 17.18 -9.50
CA PHE A 99 1.05 17.53 -8.13
C PHE A 99 2.07 18.47 -7.49
N SER A 100 1.56 19.52 -6.87
CA SER A 100 2.30 20.38 -5.95
C SER A 100 2.78 19.57 -4.75
N ASP A 101 3.77 20.08 -4.02
CA ASP A 101 4.33 19.31 -2.91
C ASP A 101 3.31 19.04 -1.79
N LYS A 102 2.35 19.95 -1.55
CA LYS A 102 1.23 19.72 -0.62
C LYS A 102 0.33 18.58 -1.10
N GLU A 103 -0.01 18.56 -2.39
CA GLU A 103 -0.81 17.49 -2.99
C GLU A 103 -0.07 16.14 -2.93
N ARG A 104 1.25 16.13 -3.16
CA ARG A 104 2.07 14.91 -3.03
C ARG A 104 2.09 14.38 -1.60
N VAL A 105 2.24 15.26 -0.60
CA VAL A 105 2.18 14.86 0.82
C VAL A 105 0.82 14.26 1.14
N GLN A 106 -0.27 14.91 0.73
CA GLN A 106 -1.62 14.43 0.98
C GLN A 106 -1.86 13.08 0.29
N PHE A 107 -1.46 12.94 -0.97
CA PHE A 107 -1.55 11.70 -1.72
C PHE A 107 -0.86 10.54 -1.00
N TYR A 108 0.38 10.74 -0.52
CA TYR A 108 1.11 9.70 0.20
C TYR A 108 0.48 9.36 1.57
N ARG A 109 -0.17 10.31 2.23
CA ARG A 109 -0.92 10.04 3.47
C ARG A 109 -2.15 9.17 3.17
N GLU A 110 -2.94 9.54 2.17
CA GLU A 110 -4.11 8.77 1.73
C GLU A 110 -3.72 7.36 1.28
N GLN A 111 -2.60 7.22 0.56
CA GLN A 111 -2.07 5.90 0.19
C GLN A 111 -1.70 5.08 1.42
N SER A 112 -1.04 5.67 2.42
CA SER A 112 -0.74 4.97 3.68
C SER A 112 -2.03 4.51 4.39
N GLU A 113 -3.07 5.34 4.40
CA GLU A 113 -4.37 4.96 4.95
C GLU A 113 -5.03 3.80 4.18
N HIS A 114 -4.99 3.82 2.85
CA HIS A 114 -5.53 2.75 2.01
C HIS A 114 -4.80 1.42 2.25
N GLN A 115 -3.47 1.44 2.31
CA GLN A 115 -2.65 0.27 2.64
C GLN A 115 -2.94 -0.26 4.06
N THR A 116 -3.22 0.63 5.02
CA THR A 116 -3.64 0.24 6.37
C THR A 116 -5.00 -0.46 6.36
N LYS A 117 -5.96 0.03 5.58
CA LYS A 117 -7.29 -0.60 5.45
C LYS A 117 -7.18 -2.00 4.84
N ILE A 118 -6.38 -2.17 3.78
CA ILE A 118 -6.11 -3.48 3.18
C ILE A 118 -5.45 -4.41 4.19
N SER A 119 -4.42 -3.93 4.91
CA SER A 119 -3.73 -4.72 5.94
C SER A 119 -4.71 -5.25 6.98
N LYS A 120 -5.58 -4.39 7.50
CA LYS A 120 -6.58 -4.75 8.49
C LYS A 120 -7.58 -5.76 7.94
N SER A 121 -8.14 -5.53 6.74
CA SER A 121 -9.12 -6.44 6.16
C SER A 121 -8.54 -7.83 5.87
N PHE A 122 -7.29 -7.87 5.41
CA PHE A 122 -6.57 -9.14 5.17
C PHE A 122 -6.32 -9.88 6.49
N PHE A 123 -5.92 -9.16 7.54
CA PHE A 123 -5.72 -9.76 8.86
C PHE A 123 -7.00 -10.38 9.41
N GLU A 124 -8.12 -9.65 9.31
CA GLU A 124 -9.46 -10.13 9.72
C GLU A 124 -9.95 -11.32 8.88
N ALA A 125 -9.48 -11.44 7.63
CA ALA A 125 -9.77 -12.56 6.73
C ALA A 125 -8.84 -13.76 6.90
N GLY A 126 -7.81 -13.68 7.75
CA GLY A 126 -6.78 -14.73 7.92
C GLY A 126 -5.65 -14.69 6.88
N GLU A 127 -5.60 -13.67 6.00
CA GLU A 127 -4.51 -13.49 5.03
C GLU A 127 -3.31 -12.76 5.67
N HIS A 128 -2.68 -13.35 6.68
CA HIS A 128 -1.67 -12.68 7.52
C HIS A 128 -0.42 -12.20 6.76
N GLU A 129 0.04 -12.92 5.74
CA GLU A 129 1.18 -12.52 4.89
C GLU A 129 0.87 -11.24 4.12
N GLY A 130 -0.29 -11.22 3.45
CA GLY A 130 -0.73 -10.04 2.73
C GLY A 130 -0.95 -8.88 3.70
N ALA A 131 -1.54 -9.15 4.86
CA ALA A 131 -1.74 -8.14 5.89
C ALA A 131 -0.42 -7.50 6.34
N PHE A 132 0.61 -8.30 6.57
CA PHE A 132 1.94 -7.81 6.90
C PHE A 132 2.55 -6.98 5.78
N MET A 133 2.47 -7.44 4.53
CA MET A 133 3.01 -6.71 3.38
C MET A 133 2.38 -5.33 3.23
N HIS A 134 1.05 -5.25 3.32
CA HIS A 134 0.32 -3.99 3.24
C HIS A 134 0.58 -3.07 4.44
N ALA A 135 0.85 -3.61 5.64
CA ALA A 135 1.31 -2.80 6.77
C ALA A 135 2.68 -2.16 6.49
N ARG A 136 3.62 -2.89 5.90
CA ARG A 136 4.94 -2.35 5.51
C ARG A 136 4.82 -1.30 4.42
N LEU A 137 3.93 -1.49 3.45
CA LEU A 137 3.64 -0.47 2.44
C LEU A 137 3.03 0.79 3.06
N SER A 138 2.14 0.66 4.03
CA SER A 138 1.61 1.80 4.80
C SER A 138 2.74 2.58 5.49
N ASP A 139 3.63 1.89 6.22
CA ASP A 139 4.80 2.52 6.85
C ASP A 139 5.67 3.28 5.85
N PHE A 140 5.91 2.68 4.68
CA PHE A 140 6.71 3.26 3.62
C PHE A 140 6.07 4.56 3.06
N PHE A 141 4.78 4.55 2.76
CA PHE A 141 4.09 5.75 2.27
C PHE A 141 3.98 6.84 3.35
N SER A 142 3.79 6.46 4.62
CA SER A 142 3.86 7.39 5.76
C SER A 142 5.23 8.05 5.84
N CYS A 143 6.31 7.28 5.67
CA CYS A 143 7.69 7.78 5.65
C CYS A 143 7.92 8.74 4.46
N LYS A 144 7.43 8.40 3.26
CA LYS A 144 7.48 9.30 2.09
C LYS A 144 6.78 10.62 2.37
N ALA A 145 5.56 10.59 2.91
CA ALA A 145 4.82 11.79 3.25
C ALA A 145 5.59 12.69 4.22
N LYS A 146 6.16 12.11 5.29
CA LYS A 146 6.98 12.82 6.28
C LYS A 146 8.24 13.42 5.67
N THR A 147 8.89 12.68 4.77
CA THR A 147 10.14 13.14 4.12
C THR A 147 9.87 14.34 3.22
N VAL A 148 8.82 14.28 2.40
CA VAL A 148 8.43 15.41 1.54
C VAL A 148 8.00 16.61 2.38
N ASP A 149 7.15 16.42 3.40
CA ASP A 149 6.71 17.48 4.31
C ASP A 149 7.89 18.14 5.03
N PHE A 150 8.86 17.35 5.49
CA PHE A 150 10.09 17.87 6.08
C PHE A 150 10.90 18.72 5.10
N GLY A 151 11.08 18.24 3.86
CA GLY A 151 11.79 18.99 2.81
C GLY A 151 11.12 20.33 2.50
N ILE A 152 9.78 20.37 2.43
CA ILE A 152 9.02 21.61 2.24
C ILE A 152 9.29 22.59 3.39
N ARG A 153 9.19 22.12 4.64
CA ARG A 153 9.39 22.98 5.82
C ARG A 153 10.80 23.53 5.89
N LEU A 154 11.81 22.71 5.58
CA LEU A 154 13.19 23.15 5.55
C LEU A 154 13.42 24.22 4.47
N GLY A 155 12.85 24.03 3.26
CA GLY A 155 12.91 25.04 2.20
C GLY A 155 12.27 26.36 2.62
N GLN A 156 11.08 26.31 3.24
CA GLN A 156 10.41 27.50 3.76
C GLN A 156 11.21 28.23 4.85
N GLN A 157 11.89 27.50 5.72
CA GLN A 157 12.77 28.09 6.74
C GLN A 157 13.96 28.80 6.10
N ILE A 158 14.63 28.17 5.13
CA ILE A 158 15.76 28.77 4.41
C ILE A 158 15.30 30.03 3.65
N ASP A 159 14.15 29.98 2.97
CA ASP A 159 13.59 31.12 2.26
C ASP A 159 13.25 32.29 3.22
N GLN A 160 12.76 31.99 4.42
CA GLN A 160 12.51 33.00 5.45
C GLN A 160 13.79 33.64 5.98
N GLU A 161 14.83 32.84 6.22
CA GLU A 161 16.14 33.30 6.66
C GLU A 161 16.81 34.18 5.57
N MET A 162 16.74 33.77 4.31
CA MET A 162 17.29 34.50 3.17
C MET A 162 16.48 35.75 2.79
N SER A 163 15.17 35.77 3.07
CA SER A 163 14.29 36.93 2.85
C SER A 163 14.52 38.06 3.87
N GLY A 164 15.33 37.86 4.90
CA GLY A 164 15.63 38.89 5.91
C GLY A 164 14.45 39.30 6.79
N LYS A 165 13.36 38.52 6.82
CA LYS A 165 12.23 38.74 7.74
C LYS A 165 12.48 37.96 9.02
N THR A 166 12.77 38.67 10.11
CA THR A 166 12.98 38.11 11.44
C THR A 166 11.79 37.23 11.85
N PRO A 167 12.00 35.97 12.29
CA PRO A 167 10.89 35.13 12.75
C PRO A 167 10.28 35.72 14.03
N PRO A 168 8.96 35.57 14.27
CA PRO A 168 8.39 35.82 15.59
C PRO A 168 9.04 34.84 16.56
N ILE A 169 9.60 35.37 17.64
CA ILE A 169 10.14 34.59 18.74
C ILE A 169 8.99 33.76 19.31
N ILE A 170 8.95 32.46 19.02
CA ILE A 170 8.07 31.53 19.73
C ILE A 170 8.73 31.29 21.09
N THR A 171 8.28 32.03 22.10
CA THR A 171 8.57 31.71 23.49
C THR A 171 7.89 30.38 23.82
N SER A 172 8.67 29.31 23.96
CA SER A 172 8.21 28.10 24.62
C SER A 172 8.04 28.40 26.12
N SER A 173 6.82 28.69 26.55
CA SER A 173 6.46 28.56 27.97
C SER A 173 6.26 27.07 28.24
N TRP A 174 7.04 26.58 29.22
CA TRP A 174 6.98 25.24 29.80
C TRP A 174 5.63 24.93 30.44
#